data_AF-A0A945LC95-F1
#
_entry.id   AF-A0A945LC95-F1
#
_cell.length_a   1.000
_cell.length_b   1.000
_cell.length_c   1.000
_cell.angle_alpha   90.00
_cell.angle_beta   90.00
_cell.angle_gamma   90.00
#
_symmetry.space_group_name_H-M   'P 1'
#
loop_
_entity.id
_entity.type
_entity.pdbx_description
1 polymer ?
#
loop_
_entity_poly.entity_id
_entity_poly.type
_entity_poly.pdbx_seq_one_letter_code
_entity_poly.pdbx_strand_id
1 'polypeptide(L)'
;QAQSHQATWDKSVFEVYQAASLPWEWTAPLAAHAKEIDIEFMSAPYDFEAVAHLDPFVNAYKIGSGDINWLEELEVVAGLGKPIIVATGAATLEDVQRTMEMLLPTGLPLVLMQCNTNYEGSLENIHHVNLRVLQQYAQEFPTVTLGLSDHTPGHLTVLGAVALGARVVEKHFTDDSSLPGPDHGFSMDPVTWRAMVEDTRKLEAALGSGVKGIEDNELHTVVLQRRCVRAQRDLPQGTTITRSDLVVLRPAPREAIPAHVVTQVPGKVTTRNILAGDIITWEDLG
;
A
#
# COMPACT_ATOMS: atom_id res chain seq x y z
N GLN A 1 34.35 -3.51 6.22
CA GLN A 1 33.91 -3.96 4.89
C GLN A 1 32.85 -5.02 5.14
N ALA A 2 31.56 -4.64 5.02
CA ALA A 2 30.49 -5.62 5.09
C ALA A 2 30.53 -6.44 3.79
N GLN A 3 30.62 -7.76 3.93
CA GLN A 3 30.58 -8.70 2.82
C GLN A 3 29.18 -8.58 2.19
N SER A 4 29.09 -8.14 0.93
CA SER A 4 27.87 -8.28 0.14
C SER A 4 27.56 -9.77 -0.03
N HIS A 5 26.31 -10.16 -0.34
CA HIS A 5 26.00 -11.58 -0.62
C HIS A 5 26.92 -12.17 -1.71
N GLN A 6 27.53 -11.32 -2.54
CA GLN A 6 28.44 -11.71 -3.62
C GLN A 6 29.78 -12.23 -3.08
N ALA A 7 30.12 -11.96 -1.82
CA ALA A 7 31.35 -12.43 -1.18
C ALA A 7 31.35 -13.94 -0.88
N THR A 8 30.19 -14.59 -0.91
CA THR A 8 30.05 -16.05 -0.76
C THR A 8 30.09 -16.79 -2.10
N TRP A 9 30.26 -16.07 -3.22
CA TRP A 9 30.32 -16.67 -4.55
C TRP A 9 31.73 -17.19 -4.84
N ASP A 10 31.85 -18.49 -5.13
CA ASP A 10 33.09 -19.12 -5.58
C ASP A 10 33.51 -18.71 -7.02
N LYS A 11 32.63 -18.02 -7.73
CA LYS A 11 32.78 -17.57 -9.12
C LYS A 11 32.72 -16.04 -9.19
N SER A 12 33.38 -15.45 -10.18
CA SER A 12 33.27 -14.01 -10.46
C SER A 12 31.83 -13.62 -10.81
N VAL A 13 31.49 -12.34 -10.59
CA VAL A 13 30.18 -11.78 -10.98
C VAL A 13 29.89 -12.03 -12.47
N PHE A 14 30.91 -11.90 -13.32
CA PHE A 14 30.80 -12.21 -14.75
C PHE A 14 30.42 -13.67 -15.01
N GLU A 15 31.07 -14.63 -14.35
CA GLU A 15 30.77 -16.06 -14.52
C GLU A 15 29.39 -16.45 -14.00
N VAL A 16 28.92 -15.80 -12.93
CA VAL A 16 27.56 -16.00 -12.42
C VAL A 16 26.53 -15.45 -13.40
N TYR A 17 26.72 -14.23 -13.90
CA TYR A 17 25.83 -13.66 -14.90
C TYR A 17 25.88 -14.41 -16.24
N GLN A 18 27.04 -14.89 -16.67
CA GLN A 18 27.15 -15.73 -17.86
C GLN A 18 26.43 -17.08 -17.70
N ALA A 19 26.44 -17.65 -16.49
CA ALA A 19 25.71 -18.88 -16.20
C ALA A 19 24.19 -18.67 -16.09
N ALA A 20 23.77 -17.47 -15.68
CA ALA A 20 22.37 -17.09 -15.53
C ALA A 20 21.78 -16.39 -16.77
N SER A 21 22.61 -16.00 -17.75
CA SER A 21 22.15 -15.30 -18.94
C SER A 21 21.34 -16.23 -19.82
N LEU A 22 20.26 -15.68 -20.38
CA LEU A 22 19.41 -16.39 -21.31
C LEU A 22 19.85 -16.09 -22.75
N PRO A 23 19.70 -17.05 -23.68
CA PRO A 23 19.94 -16.80 -25.10
C PRO A 23 19.01 -15.71 -25.64
N TRP A 24 19.54 -14.76 -26.43
CA TRP A 24 18.78 -13.65 -27.01
C TRP A 24 17.60 -14.12 -27.87
N GLU A 25 17.73 -15.28 -28.52
CA GLU A 25 16.68 -15.89 -29.32
C GLU A 25 15.45 -16.32 -28.49
N TRP A 26 15.54 -16.36 -27.16
CA TRP A 26 14.40 -16.65 -26.28
C TRP A 26 13.47 -15.44 -26.08
N THR A 27 13.92 -14.20 -26.32
CA THR A 27 13.10 -13.00 -26.09
C THR A 27 11.80 -13.03 -26.89
N ALA A 28 11.89 -13.29 -28.20
CA ALA A 28 10.71 -13.31 -29.08
C ALA A 28 9.68 -14.40 -28.70
N PRO A 29 10.05 -15.69 -28.50
CA PRO A 29 9.09 -16.70 -28.07
C PRO A 29 8.55 -16.46 -26.65
N LEU A 30 9.35 -15.93 -25.72
CA LEU A 30 8.86 -15.58 -24.37
C LEU A 30 7.85 -14.44 -24.41
N ALA A 31 8.13 -13.36 -25.16
CA ALA A 31 7.21 -12.25 -25.34
C ALA A 31 5.91 -12.68 -26.05
N ALA A 32 6.02 -13.55 -27.06
CA ALA A 32 4.86 -14.13 -27.73
C ALA A 32 4.01 -14.96 -26.77
N HIS A 33 4.65 -15.82 -25.97
CA HIS A 33 3.94 -16.65 -25.00
C HIS A 33 3.27 -15.83 -23.89
N ALA A 34 3.96 -14.82 -23.36
CA ALA A 34 3.39 -13.90 -22.36
C ALA A 34 2.11 -13.23 -22.90
N LYS A 35 2.15 -12.76 -24.16
CA LYS A 35 0.98 -12.21 -24.85
C LYS A 35 -0.15 -13.24 -25.04
N GLU A 36 0.17 -14.50 -25.35
CA GLU A 36 -0.83 -15.57 -25.49
C GLU A 36 -1.60 -15.84 -24.19
N ILE A 37 -0.95 -15.67 -23.04
CA ILE A 37 -1.54 -15.89 -21.71
C ILE A 37 -2.00 -14.59 -21.02
N ASP A 38 -2.05 -13.48 -21.77
CA ASP A 38 -2.49 -12.16 -21.29
C ASP A 38 -1.66 -11.60 -20.13
N ILE A 39 -0.33 -11.75 -20.23
CA ILE A 39 0.65 -11.16 -19.32
C ILE A 39 1.56 -10.20 -20.11
N GLU A 40 1.79 -9.02 -19.55
CA GLU A 40 2.70 -8.04 -20.12
C GLU A 40 4.15 -8.53 -20.04
N PHE A 41 4.88 -8.50 -21.15
CA PHE A 41 6.30 -8.83 -21.19
C PHE A 41 7.14 -7.58 -20.93
N MET A 42 7.90 -7.60 -19.85
CA MET A 42 8.83 -6.54 -19.48
C MET A 42 10.20 -7.12 -19.17
N SER A 43 11.23 -6.28 -19.24
CA SER A 43 12.59 -6.66 -18.86
C SER A 43 13.37 -5.42 -18.39
N ALA A 44 14.47 -5.66 -17.68
CA ALA A 44 15.43 -4.65 -17.29
C ALA A 44 16.67 -4.80 -18.19
N PRO A 45 16.91 -3.89 -19.14
CA PRO A 45 18.19 -3.85 -19.85
C PRO A 45 19.31 -3.44 -18.89
N TYR A 46 20.53 -3.92 -19.16
CA TYR A 46 21.74 -3.57 -18.39
C TYR A 46 22.87 -3.08 -19.30
N ASP A 47 22.58 -2.85 -20.58
CA ASP A 47 23.46 -2.25 -21.57
C ASP A 47 22.66 -1.75 -22.79
N PHE A 48 23.31 -0.95 -23.65
CA PHE A 48 22.65 -0.38 -24.83
C PHE A 48 22.23 -1.41 -25.90
N GLU A 49 22.91 -2.55 -25.99
CA GLU A 49 22.54 -3.63 -26.91
C GLU A 49 21.23 -4.28 -26.45
N ALA A 50 21.08 -4.49 -25.14
CA ALA A 50 19.86 -4.97 -24.50
C ALA A 50 18.71 -3.99 -24.64
N VAL A 51 18.95 -2.68 -24.46
CA VAL A 51 17.93 -1.66 -24.71
C VAL A 51 17.38 -1.78 -26.13
N ALA A 52 18.27 -1.85 -27.14
CA ALA A 52 17.89 -1.92 -28.54
C ALA A 52 17.20 -3.24 -28.91
N HIS A 53 17.68 -4.37 -28.37
CA HIS A 53 17.09 -5.69 -28.63
C HIS A 53 15.71 -5.86 -27.98
N LEU A 54 15.50 -5.32 -26.78
CA LEU A 54 14.25 -5.46 -26.02
C LEU A 54 13.17 -4.48 -26.48
N ASP A 55 13.53 -3.33 -27.05
CA ASP A 55 12.59 -2.28 -27.45
C ASP A 55 11.39 -2.80 -28.27
N PRO A 56 11.53 -3.66 -29.29
CA PRO A 56 10.38 -4.13 -30.06
C PRO A 56 9.37 -4.99 -29.25
N PHE A 57 9.76 -5.47 -28.06
CA PHE A 57 9.01 -6.46 -27.29
C PHE A 57 8.40 -5.90 -25.99
N VAL A 58 8.94 -4.81 -25.45
CA VAL A 58 8.50 -4.26 -24.15
C VAL A 58 7.67 -2.99 -24.31
N ASN A 59 6.59 -2.86 -23.53
CA ASN A 59 5.80 -1.62 -23.49
C ASN A 59 6.25 -0.65 -22.39
N ALA A 60 7.12 -1.07 -21.49
CA ALA A 60 7.71 -0.25 -20.43
C ALA A 60 9.12 -0.73 -20.10
N TYR A 61 9.97 0.17 -19.61
CA TYR A 61 11.33 -0.14 -19.18
C TYR A 61 11.43 -0.20 -17.66
N LYS A 62 12.03 -1.28 -17.16
CA LYS A 62 12.48 -1.37 -15.77
C LYS A 62 13.93 -0.91 -15.69
N ILE A 63 14.21 0.09 -14.87
CA ILE A 63 15.58 0.49 -14.52
C ILE A 63 15.94 -0.17 -13.19
N GLY A 64 17.00 -0.99 -13.20
CA GLY A 64 17.50 -1.64 -12.01
C GLY A 64 18.02 -0.63 -10.98
N SER A 65 18.04 -1.02 -9.70
CA SER A 65 18.58 -0.15 -8.65
C SER A 65 20.07 0.19 -8.87
N GLY A 66 20.82 -0.69 -9.53
CA GLY A 66 22.23 -0.48 -9.85
C GLY A 66 22.47 0.60 -10.91
N ASP A 67 21.50 0.83 -11.81
CA ASP A 67 21.66 1.70 -12.97
C ASP A 67 21.06 3.09 -12.75
N ILE A 68 20.55 3.37 -11.55
CA ILE A 68 19.96 4.68 -11.18
C ILE A 68 20.93 5.86 -11.40
N ASN A 69 22.24 5.62 -11.35
CA ASN A 69 23.25 6.65 -11.58
C ASN A 69 23.81 6.66 -13.01
N TRP A 70 23.33 5.77 -13.89
CA TRP A 70 23.75 5.70 -15.29
C TRP A 70 22.86 6.58 -16.16
N LEU A 71 23.16 7.88 -16.16
CA LEU A 71 22.31 8.88 -16.79
C LEU A 71 22.18 8.72 -18.31
N GLU A 72 23.23 8.21 -18.98
CA GLU A 72 23.22 7.96 -20.42
C GLU A 72 22.22 6.86 -20.81
N GLU A 73 22.05 5.82 -20.00
CA GLU A 73 21.01 4.80 -20.23
C GLU A 73 19.62 5.41 -20.09
N LEU A 74 19.39 6.19 -19.03
CA LEU A 74 18.11 6.86 -18.77
C LEU A 74 17.72 7.80 -19.91
N GLU A 75 18.67 8.55 -20.47
CA GLU A 75 18.45 9.40 -21.64
C GLU A 75 18.02 8.59 -22.87
N VAL A 76 18.73 7.49 -23.16
CA VAL A 76 18.39 6.60 -24.28
C VAL A 76 17.00 6.01 -24.10
N VAL A 77 16.70 5.43 -22.94
CA VAL A 77 15.42 4.80 -22.63
C VAL A 77 14.27 5.81 -22.67
N ALA A 78 14.47 7.01 -22.12
CA ALA A 78 13.48 8.09 -22.19
C ALA A 78 13.23 8.55 -23.64
N GLY A 79 14.27 8.58 -24.47
CA GLY A 79 14.17 8.91 -25.90
C GLY A 79 13.29 7.94 -26.70
N LEU A 80 13.09 6.72 -26.22
CA LEU A 80 12.21 5.72 -26.83
C LEU A 80 10.72 5.95 -26.53
N GLY A 81 10.41 6.87 -25.62
CA GLY A 81 9.05 7.38 -25.41
C GLY A 81 8.09 6.43 -24.70
N LYS A 82 8.62 5.46 -23.93
CA LYS A 82 7.84 4.45 -23.18
C LYS A 82 7.84 4.73 -21.67
N PRO A 83 6.83 4.27 -20.92
CA PRO A 83 6.82 4.31 -19.46
C PRO A 83 8.09 3.75 -18.83
N ILE A 84 8.52 4.33 -17.71
CA ILE A 84 9.75 3.97 -17.01
C ILE A 84 9.47 3.65 -15.55
N ILE A 85 10.01 2.53 -15.07
CA ILE A 85 9.88 2.02 -13.72
C ILE A 85 11.26 1.98 -13.06
N VAL A 86 11.54 2.92 -12.16
CA VAL A 86 12.86 3.09 -11.53
C VAL A 86 12.85 2.51 -10.11
N ALA A 87 13.74 1.56 -9.83
CA ALA A 87 13.98 1.11 -8.46
C ALA A 87 15.15 1.89 -7.83
N THR A 88 15.05 2.17 -6.54
CA THR A 88 15.97 3.09 -5.84
C THR A 88 16.78 2.43 -4.72
N GLY A 89 16.99 1.13 -4.80
CA GLY A 89 17.78 0.41 -3.79
C GLY A 89 19.24 0.81 -3.87
N ALA A 90 19.94 0.82 -2.72
CA ALA A 90 21.32 1.31 -2.62
C ALA A 90 21.55 2.75 -3.14
N ALA A 91 20.49 3.54 -3.36
CA ALA A 91 20.57 4.92 -3.80
C ALA A 91 20.44 5.89 -2.62
N THR A 92 21.11 7.04 -2.71
CA THR A 92 20.80 8.17 -1.82
C THR A 92 19.61 8.96 -2.34
N LEU A 93 19.06 9.86 -1.52
CA LEU A 93 18.03 10.78 -2.00
C LEU A 93 18.54 11.67 -3.15
N GLU A 94 19.81 12.05 -3.14
CA GLU A 94 20.41 12.88 -4.19
C GLU A 94 20.43 12.14 -5.54
N ASP A 95 20.73 10.84 -5.54
CA ASP A 95 20.70 10.02 -6.76
C ASP A 95 19.28 9.91 -7.32
N VAL A 96 18.29 9.75 -6.44
CA VAL A 96 16.87 9.75 -6.82
C VAL A 96 16.46 11.09 -7.40
N GLN A 97 16.83 12.20 -6.74
CA GLN A 97 16.51 13.55 -7.23
C GLN A 97 17.12 13.80 -8.61
N ARG A 98 18.40 13.44 -8.82
CA ARG A 98 19.07 13.56 -10.12
C ARG A 98 18.34 12.79 -11.22
N THR A 99 17.91 11.56 -10.92
CA THR A 99 17.14 10.72 -11.85
C THR A 99 15.79 11.36 -12.17
N MET A 100 15.05 11.81 -11.16
CA MET A 100 13.72 12.37 -11.34
C MET A 100 13.76 13.74 -12.03
N GLU A 101 14.78 14.56 -11.78
CA GLU A 101 15.01 15.84 -12.48
C GLU A 101 15.19 15.64 -13.99
N MET A 102 15.84 14.55 -14.41
CA MET A 102 15.97 14.19 -15.81
C MET A 102 14.65 13.65 -16.40
N LEU A 103 13.98 12.74 -15.69
CA LEU A 103 12.84 12.01 -16.25
C LEU A 103 11.52 12.79 -16.21
N LEU A 104 11.28 13.64 -15.20
CA LEU A 104 10.01 14.37 -15.07
C LEU A 104 9.69 15.30 -16.26
N PRO A 105 10.65 16.08 -16.81
CA PRO A 105 10.39 16.95 -17.96
C PRO A 105 9.99 16.20 -19.25
N THR A 106 10.26 14.90 -19.34
CA THR A 106 9.88 14.07 -20.52
C THR A 106 8.36 13.93 -20.66
N GLY A 107 7.62 14.09 -19.55
CA GLY A 107 6.17 13.87 -19.50
C GLY A 107 5.74 12.41 -19.64
N LEU A 108 6.69 11.46 -19.64
CA LEU A 108 6.39 10.03 -19.70
C LEU A 108 5.76 9.55 -18.38
N PRO A 109 4.95 8.47 -18.40
CA PRO A 109 4.50 7.83 -17.18
C PRO A 109 5.68 7.23 -16.40
N LEU A 110 5.83 7.62 -15.14
CA LEU A 110 6.90 7.16 -14.25
C LEU A 110 6.36 6.39 -13.06
N VAL A 111 7.11 5.36 -12.68
CA VAL A 111 6.96 4.65 -11.40
C VAL A 111 8.26 4.78 -10.63
N LEU A 112 8.19 5.32 -9.40
CA LEU A 112 9.32 5.40 -8.48
C LEU A 112 9.17 4.36 -7.37
N MET A 113 10.09 3.40 -7.32
CA MET A 113 9.97 2.24 -6.43
C MET A 113 10.95 2.31 -5.27
N GLN A 114 10.43 2.30 -4.05
CA GLN A 114 11.25 1.99 -2.88
C GLN A 114 11.80 0.56 -3.01
N CYS A 115 13.07 0.40 -2.70
CA CYS A 115 13.76 -0.89 -2.80
C CYS A 115 14.85 -1.00 -1.74
N ASN A 116 15.05 -2.20 -1.20
CA ASN A 116 16.24 -2.56 -0.46
C ASN A 116 16.96 -3.69 -1.22
N THR A 117 18.15 -3.42 -1.74
CA THR A 117 18.94 -4.33 -2.59
C THR A 117 19.72 -5.39 -1.79
N ASN A 118 19.14 -5.93 -0.71
CA ASN A 118 19.71 -7.07 0.00
C ASN A 118 18.99 -8.37 -0.40
N TYR A 119 19.73 -9.28 -1.04
CA TYR A 119 19.26 -10.57 -1.55
C TYR A 119 19.60 -11.75 -0.62
N GLU A 120 19.96 -11.49 0.64
CA GLU A 120 20.32 -12.53 1.61
C GLU A 120 19.14 -13.40 2.09
N GLY A 121 17.90 -13.07 1.72
CA GLY A 121 16.69 -13.84 2.08
C GLY A 121 16.42 -13.95 3.59
N SER A 122 17.14 -13.19 4.42
CA SER A 122 17.00 -13.21 5.86
C SER A 122 15.73 -12.48 6.31
N LEU A 123 15.03 -13.05 7.30
CA LEU A 123 13.90 -12.37 7.94
C LEU A 123 14.32 -11.05 8.60
N GLU A 124 15.58 -10.91 9.02
CA GLU A 124 16.11 -9.65 9.56
C GLU A 124 16.06 -8.51 8.53
N ASN A 125 16.05 -8.83 7.23
CA ASN A 125 15.96 -7.82 6.17
C ASN A 125 14.68 -6.98 6.27
N ILE A 126 13.63 -7.49 6.93
CA ILE A 126 12.40 -6.73 7.17
C ILE A 126 12.65 -5.40 7.90
N HIS A 127 13.68 -5.34 8.74
CA HIS A 127 14.06 -4.13 9.48
C HIS A 127 14.75 -3.08 8.61
N HIS A 128 15.16 -3.43 7.39
CA HIS A 128 15.93 -2.58 6.48
C HIS A 128 15.14 -2.13 5.24
N VAL A 129 13.92 -2.64 5.02
CA VAL A 129 13.06 -2.27 3.88
C VAL A 129 12.70 -0.78 3.90
N ASN A 130 12.48 -0.23 5.10
CA ASN A 130 12.17 1.18 5.33
C ASN A 130 10.99 1.71 4.47
N LEU A 131 9.83 1.06 4.55
CA LEU A 131 8.64 1.41 3.77
C LEU A 131 8.17 2.87 3.93
N ARG A 132 8.54 3.56 5.00
CA ARG A 132 8.21 4.97 5.21
C ARG A 132 8.87 5.91 4.19
N VAL A 133 9.88 5.45 3.44
CA VAL A 133 10.42 6.19 2.29
C VAL A 133 9.34 6.48 1.24
N LEU A 134 8.33 5.62 1.10
CA LEU A 134 7.18 5.89 0.23
C LEU A 134 6.45 7.19 0.60
N GLN A 135 6.40 7.54 1.89
CA GLN A 135 5.79 8.80 2.33
C GLN A 135 6.66 10.01 1.96
N GLN A 136 7.98 9.85 1.98
CA GLN A 136 8.91 10.88 1.52
C GLN A 136 8.79 11.07 0.00
N TYR A 137 8.77 9.98 -0.77
CA TYR A 137 8.57 10.04 -2.22
C TYR A 137 7.21 10.66 -2.59
N ALA A 138 6.15 10.36 -1.86
CA ALA A 138 4.85 11.00 -2.07
C ALA A 138 4.87 12.52 -1.85
N GLN A 139 5.73 13.01 -0.94
CA GLN A 139 5.86 14.45 -0.67
C GLN A 139 6.74 15.15 -1.71
N GLU A 140 7.86 14.53 -2.11
CA GLU A 140 8.80 15.11 -3.07
C GLU A 140 8.32 14.99 -4.52
N PHE A 141 7.63 13.90 -4.86
CA PHE A 141 7.19 13.58 -6.22
C PHE A 141 5.67 13.26 -6.26
N PRO A 142 4.80 14.22 -5.90
CA PRO A 142 3.38 13.97 -5.64
C PRO A 142 2.56 13.50 -6.85
N THR A 143 3.07 13.67 -8.07
CA THR A 143 2.42 13.25 -9.31
C THR A 143 2.92 11.91 -9.84
N VAL A 144 3.94 11.32 -9.20
CA VAL A 144 4.60 10.10 -9.65
C VAL A 144 3.95 8.89 -9.01
N THR A 145 3.77 7.82 -9.78
CA THR A 145 3.24 6.56 -9.24
C THR A 145 4.31 5.93 -8.35
N LEU A 146 3.96 5.54 -7.13
CA LEU A 146 4.90 4.89 -6.23
C LEU A 146 4.82 3.37 -6.35
N GLY A 147 5.94 2.69 -6.10
CA GLY A 147 5.99 1.23 -6.06
C GLY A 147 6.93 0.67 -5.00
N LEU A 148 6.93 -0.65 -4.87
CA LEU A 148 7.87 -1.40 -4.04
C LEU A 148 8.51 -2.50 -4.88
N SER A 149 9.84 -2.53 -4.92
CA SER A 149 10.62 -3.68 -5.38
C SER A 149 11.16 -4.39 -4.15
N ASP A 150 10.72 -5.63 -3.90
CA ASP A 150 10.90 -6.30 -2.63
C ASP A 150 11.60 -7.65 -2.74
N HIS A 151 12.55 -7.87 -1.83
CA HIS A 151 13.37 -9.08 -1.74
C HIS A 151 13.20 -9.78 -0.38
N THR A 152 12.16 -9.43 0.39
CA THR A 152 11.91 -10.06 1.68
C THR A 152 11.15 -11.38 1.53
N PRO A 153 11.23 -12.32 2.48
CA PRO A 153 10.36 -13.49 2.46
C PRO A 153 8.88 -13.12 2.68
N GLY A 154 7.97 -13.75 1.92
CA GLY A 154 6.53 -13.51 2.02
C GLY A 154 6.09 -12.13 1.49
N HIS A 155 4.92 -11.66 1.92
CA HIS A 155 4.28 -10.44 1.38
C HIS A 155 3.86 -9.42 2.44
N LEU A 156 4.37 -9.50 3.67
CA LEU A 156 4.05 -8.54 4.72
C LEU A 156 4.43 -7.10 4.33
N THR A 157 5.61 -6.93 3.73
CA THR A 157 6.13 -5.63 3.28
C THR A 157 5.33 -5.08 2.11
N VAL A 158 4.85 -5.94 1.22
CA VAL A 158 3.95 -5.60 0.10
C VAL A 158 2.65 -4.99 0.64
N LEU A 159 2.00 -5.65 1.61
CA LEU A 159 0.79 -5.12 2.24
C LEU A 159 1.07 -3.76 2.90
N GLY A 160 2.18 -3.63 3.62
CA GLY A 160 2.60 -2.36 4.20
C GLY A 160 2.81 -1.25 3.18
N ALA A 161 3.44 -1.56 2.03
CA ALA A 161 3.69 -0.59 0.96
C ALA A 161 2.40 -0.11 0.30
N VAL A 162 1.47 -1.02 0.01
CA VAL A 162 0.16 -0.68 -0.56
C VAL A 162 -0.62 0.25 0.37
N ALA A 163 -0.61 -0.04 1.67
CA ALA A 163 -1.21 0.82 2.70
C ALA A 163 -0.56 2.22 2.76
N LEU A 164 0.72 2.32 2.40
CA LEU A 164 1.48 3.58 2.34
C LEU A 164 1.42 4.28 0.97
N GLY A 165 0.63 3.77 0.03
CA GLY A 165 0.37 4.43 -1.25
C GLY A 165 1.07 3.83 -2.47
N ALA A 166 1.84 2.75 -2.31
CA ALA A 166 2.39 2.03 -3.47
C ALA A 166 1.27 1.45 -4.36
N ARG A 167 1.47 1.49 -5.68
CA ARG A 167 0.55 1.00 -6.72
C ARG A 167 1.20 0.00 -7.67
N VAL A 168 2.52 -0.12 -7.63
CA VAL A 168 3.29 -1.13 -8.35
C VAL A 168 4.06 -1.97 -7.33
N VAL A 169 4.02 -3.29 -7.49
CA VAL A 169 4.72 -4.24 -6.62
C VAL A 169 5.51 -5.19 -7.51
N GLU A 170 6.78 -5.34 -7.17
CA GLU A 170 7.70 -6.27 -7.82
C GLU A 170 8.28 -7.22 -6.76
N LYS A 171 8.25 -8.51 -7.09
CA LYS A 171 8.75 -9.63 -6.29
C LYS A 171 9.35 -10.64 -7.25
N HIS A 172 10.41 -11.32 -6.82
CA HIS A 172 10.91 -12.47 -7.56
C HIS A 172 9.90 -13.62 -7.50
N PHE A 173 9.84 -14.40 -8.57
CA PHE A 173 8.93 -15.52 -8.73
C PHE A 173 9.70 -16.76 -9.17
N THR A 174 9.28 -17.92 -8.68
CA THR A 174 9.82 -19.23 -9.02
C THR A 174 8.69 -20.26 -9.08
N ASP A 175 8.88 -21.36 -9.79
CA ASP A 175 7.99 -22.53 -9.68
C ASP A 175 8.23 -23.32 -8.38
N ASP A 176 9.49 -23.36 -7.91
CA ASP A 176 9.91 -23.99 -6.65
C ASP A 176 11.04 -23.19 -5.98
N SER A 177 10.85 -22.77 -4.72
CA SER A 177 11.83 -21.99 -3.95
C SER A 177 12.93 -22.84 -3.31
N SER A 178 12.82 -24.16 -3.37
CA SER A 178 13.85 -25.10 -2.91
C SER A 178 14.94 -25.39 -3.96
N LEU A 179 14.74 -24.93 -5.20
CA LEU A 179 15.71 -25.10 -6.29
C LEU A 179 17.02 -24.35 -6.04
N PRO A 180 18.15 -24.87 -6.56
CA PRO A 180 19.43 -24.19 -6.43
C PRO A 180 19.48 -22.94 -7.32
N GLY A 181 20.00 -21.85 -6.78
CA GLY A 181 20.25 -20.62 -7.51
C GLY A 181 20.27 -19.44 -6.54
N PRO A 182 20.77 -18.28 -6.98
CA PRO A 182 20.96 -17.13 -6.10
C PRO A 182 19.62 -16.60 -5.57
N ASP A 183 18.55 -16.70 -6.36
CA ASP A 183 17.31 -15.97 -6.09
C ASP A 183 16.11 -16.85 -5.66
N HIS A 184 16.18 -18.17 -5.87
CA HIS A 184 15.07 -19.08 -5.55
C HIS A 184 14.64 -19.01 -4.09
N GLY A 185 15.60 -18.92 -3.16
CA GLY A 185 15.35 -19.01 -1.72
C GLY A 185 14.50 -17.88 -1.13
N PHE A 186 14.45 -16.71 -1.77
CA PHE A 186 13.60 -15.58 -1.35
C PHE A 186 12.45 -15.27 -2.33
N SER A 187 12.38 -15.99 -3.44
CA SER A 187 11.32 -15.84 -4.44
C SER A 187 9.97 -16.35 -3.94
N MET A 188 8.89 -15.86 -4.53
CA MET A 188 7.54 -16.36 -4.32
C MET A 188 7.23 -17.52 -5.27
N ASP A 189 6.54 -18.53 -4.77
CA ASP A 189 6.00 -19.63 -5.58
C ASP A 189 4.54 -19.34 -6.02
N PRO A 190 3.90 -20.18 -6.86
CA PRO A 190 2.52 -19.95 -7.28
C PRO A 190 1.49 -19.84 -6.13
N VAL A 191 1.75 -20.49 -5.00
CA VAL A 191 0.85 -20.50 -3.84
C VAL A 191 0.96 -19.19 -3.07
N THR A 192 2.18 -18.80 -2.74
CA THR A 192 2.50 -17.58 -2.00
C THR A 192 2.23 -16.34 -2.83
N TRP A 193 2.51 -16.35 -4.14
CA TRP A 193 2.16 -15.27 -5.07
C TRP A 193 0.65 -15.02 -5.10
N ARG A 194 -0.15 -16.09 -5.21
CA ARG A 194 -1.62 -15.98 -5.15
C ARG A 194 -2.07 -15.37 -3.82
N ALA A 195 -1.53 -15.84 -2.70
CA ALA A 195 -1.87 -15.30 -1.39
C ALA A 195 -1.56 -13.80 -1.29
N MET A 196 -0.42 -13.35 -1.81
CA MET A 196 -0.06 -11.94 -1.89
C MET A 196 -1.07 -11.12 -2.69
N VAL A 197 -1.47 -11.60 -3.86
CA VAL A 197 -2.46 -10.90 -4.70
C VAL A 197 -3.80 -10.81 -3.98
N GLU A 198 -4.30 -11.93 -3.45
CA GLU A 198 -5.59 -11.97 -2.75
C GLU A 198 -5.61 -11.08 -1.50
N ASP A 199 -4.56 -11.13 -0.68
CA ASP A 199 -4.48 -10.31 0.54
C ASP A 199 -4.28 -8.83 0.22
N THR A 200 -3.57 -8.50 -0.84
CA THR A 200 -3.48 -7.11 -1.35
C THR A 200 -4.87 -6.59 -1.72
N ARG A 201 -5.69 -7.37 -2.43
CA ARG A 201 -7.07 -6.96 -2.79
C ARG A 201 -7.98 -6.83 -1.56
N LYS A 202 -7.85 -7.71 -0.57
CA LYS A 202 -8.57 -7.58 0.72
C LYS A 202 -8.14 -6.32 1.46
N LEU A 203 -6.84 -6.03 1.50
CA LEU A 203 -6.31 -4.82 2.12
C LEU A 203 -6.86 -3.56 1.45
N GLU A 204 -6.82 -3.48 0.11
CA GLU A 204 -7.38 -2.33 -0.62
C GLU A 204 -8.85 -2.08 -0.29
N ALA A 205 -9.65 -3.16 -0.21
CA ALA A 205 -11.05 -3.07 0.21
C ALA A 205 -11.19 -2.60 1.67
N ALA A 206 -10.27 -2.99 2.56
CA ALA A 206 -10.28 -2.66 3.98
C ALA A 206 -9.76 -1.25 4.31
N LEU A 207 -8.89 -0.66 3.47
CA LEU A 207 -8.34 0.69 3.67
C LEU A 207 -9.45 1.77 3.66
N GLY A 208 -10.53 1.55 2.90
CA GLY A 208 -11.69 2.42 2.87
C GLY A 208 -11.42 3.83 2.34
N SER A 209 -12.28 4.78 2.70
CA SER A 209 -12.23 6.17 2.19
C SER A 209 -11.37 7.13 3.02
N GLY A 210 -10.90 6.70 4.20
CA GLY A 210 -10.24 7.57 5.18
C GLY A 210 -11.18 8.51 5.95
N VAL A 211 -12.49 8.49 5.67
CA VAL A 211 -13.49 9.32 6.37
C VAL A 211 -14.16 8.51 7.47
N LYS A 212 -14.07 8.97 8.73
CA LYS A 212 -14.74 8.26 9.84
C LYS A 212 -16.26 8.45 9.78
N GLY A 213 -16.95 7.40 9.37
CA GLY A 213 -18.42 7.33 9.33
C GLY A 213 -18.99 6.27 10.28
N ILE A 214 -20.33 6.18 10.30
CA ILE A 214 -21.05 4.97 10.69
C ILE A 214 -21.18 4.17 9.40
N GLU A 215 -20.67 2.95 9.37
CA GLU A 215 -20.76 2.10 8.19
C GLU A 215 -22.16 1.51 8.04
N ASP A 216 -22.52 1.06 6.84
CA ASP A 216 -23.86 0.54 6.53
C ASP A 216 -24.27 -0.63 7.44
N ASN A 217 -23.31 -1.48 7.81
CA ASN A 217 -23.53 -2.59 8.73
C ASN A 217 -23.65 -2.18 10.21
N GLU A 218 -23.40 -0.92 10.56
CA GLU A 218 -23.49 -0.37 11.91
C GLU A 218 -24.77 0.44 12.17
N LEU A 219 -25.60 0.69 11.15
CA LEU A 219 -26.77 1.59 11.24
C LEU A 219 -27.76 1.19 12.36
N HIS A 220 -27.92 -0.11 12.62
CA HIS A 220 -28.72 -0.62 13.74
C HIS A 220 -27.94 -0.63 15.05
N THR A 221 -26.67 -1.01 15.00
CA THR A 221 -25.76 -1.08 16.16
C THR A 221 -25.63 0.27 16.85
N VAL A 222 -25.63 1.36 16.09
CA VAL A 222 -25.62 2.73 16.63
C VAL A 222 -26.79 3.00 17.57
N VAL A 223 -28.00 2.54 17.21
CA VAL A 223 -29.19 2.71 18.05
C VAL A 223 -29.09 1.82 19.29
N LEU A 224 -28.65 0.57 19.13
CA LEU A 224 -28.61 -0.41 20.23
C LEU A 224 -27.50 -0.13 21.26
N GLN A 225 -26.31 0.27 20.80
CA GLN A 225 -25.10 0.35 21.63
C GLN A 225 -24.82 1.76 22.16
N ARG A 226 -25.41 2.81 21.59
CA ARG A 226 -25.23 4.16 22.12
C ARG A 226 -26.19 4.45 23.26
N ARG A 227 -25.81 5.42 24.09
CA ARG A 227 -26.61 5.87 25.23
C ARG A 227 -27.34 7.16 24.88
N CYS A 228 -28.55 7.30 25.41
CA CYS A 228 -29.36 8.52 25.36
C CYS A 228 -29.75 8.94 26.77
N VAL A 229 -30.31 10.14 26.88
CA VAL A 229 -30.91 10.64 28.11
C VAL A 229 -32.27 10.00 28.31
N ARG A 230 -32.49 9.44 29.50
CA ARG A 230 -33.75 8.85 29.94
C ARG A 230 -34.17 9.42 31.28
N ALA A 231 -35.46 9.36 31.57
CA ALA A 231 -35.99 9.77 32.87
C ALA A 231 -35.60 8.74 33.95
N GLN A 232 -35.02 9.18 35.06
CA GLN A 232 -34.67 8.31 36.19
C GLN A 232 -35.89 7.94 37.05
N ARG A 233 -36.94 8.76 36.98
CA ARG A 233 -38.22 8.62 37.69
C ARG A 233 -39.33 9.23 36.82
N ASP A 234 -40.58 9.09 37.24
CA ASP A 234 -41.69 9.78 36.57
C ASP A 234 -41.54 11.31 36.69
N LEU A 235 -41.77 12.01 35.58
CA LEU A 235 -41.72 13.46 35.44
C LEU A 235 -43.08 13.96 34.90
N PRO A 236 -43.98 14.44 35.77
CA PRO A 236 -45.26 15.04 35.35
C PRO A 236 -45.04 16.27 34.44
N GLN A 237 -46.01 16.60 33.61
CA GLN A 237 -46.03 17.83 32.83
C GLN A 237 -45.80 19.08 33.71
N GLY A 238 -45.00 20.02 33.24
CA GLY A 238 -44.65 21.23 33.99
C GLY A 238 -43.50 21.04 34.98
N THR A 239 -42.86 19.87 35.02
CA THR A 239 -41.71 19.61 35.88
C THR A 239 -40.46 20.31 35.32
N THR A 240 -39.81 21.15 36.13
CA THR A 240 -38.45 21.64 35.83
C THR A 240 -37.44 20.52 36.09
N ILE A 241 -36.76 20.06 35.05
CA ILE A 241 -35.83 18.94 35.11
C ILE A 241 -34.54 19.34 35.84
N THR A 242 -34.07 18.48 36.73
CA THR A 242 -32.74 18.56 37.36
C THR A 242 -31.83 17.44 36.86
N ARG A 243 -30.52 17.53 37.14
CA ARG A 243 -29.60 16.45 36.74
C ARG A 243 -29.94 15.11 37.41
N SER A 244 -30.45 15.11 38.64
CA SER A 244 -30.87 13.90 39.37
C SER A 244 -32.13 13.23 38.81
N ASP A 245 -32.87 13.93 37.95
CA ASP A 245 -34.03 13.37 37.25
C ASP A 245 -33.64 12.56 36.00
N LEU A 246 -32.34 12.57 35.63
CA LEU A 246 -31.83 12.03 34.38
C LEU A 246 -30.90 10.83 34.62
N VAL A 247 -31.06 9.80 33.80
CA VAL A 247 -30.13 8.67 33.70
C VAL A 247 -29.69 8.50 32.25
N VAL A 248 -28.46 8.01 32.03
CA VAL A 248 -27.89 7.84 30.69
C VAL A 248 -27.75 6.36 30.37
N LEU A 249 -28.68 5.82 29.58
CA LEU A 249 -28.84 4.39 29.34
C LEU A 249 -28.97 4.07 27.84
N ARG A 250 -28.86 2.79 27.52
CA ARG A 250 -29.12 2.21 26.19
C ARG A 250 -30.56 1.67 26.13
N PRO A 251 -31.12 1.42 24.93
CA PRO A 251 -30.64 1.88 23.62
C PRO A 251 -30.84 3.40 23.46
N ALA A 252 -30.26 3.97 22.40
CA ALA A 252 -30.43 5.36 21.98
C ALA A 252 -31.19 5.44 20.65
N PRO A 253 -32.54 5.40 20.68
CA PRO A 253 -33.37 5.76 19.54
C PRO A 253 -32.97 7.12 18.95
N ARG A 254 -33.24 7.34 17.65
CA ARG A 254 -32.72 8.50 16.91
C ARG A 254 -33.29 9.82 17.40
N GLU A 255 -34.52 9.79 17.88
CA GLU A 255 -35.28 10.89 18.46
C GLU A 255 -34.86 11.22 19.89
N ALA A 256 -34.18 10.30 20.59
CA ALA A 256 -33.75 10.50 21.96
C ALA A 256 -32.62 11.54 22.03
N ILE A 257 -32.65 12.38 23.07
CA ILE A 257 -31.57 13.33 23.35
C ILE A 257 -30.28 12.53 23.56
N PRO A 258 -29.22 12.80 22.77
CA PRO A 258 -27.96 12.08 22.88
C PRO A 258 -27.29 12.29 24.25
N ALA A 259 -26.59 11.26 24.73
CA ALA A 259 -25.90 11.34 26.02
C ALA A 259 -24.91 12.52 26.16
N HIS A 260 -24.25 12.91 25.06
CA HIS A 260 -23.22 13.96 25.09
C HIS A 260 -23.78 15.38 25.30
N VAL A 261 -25.10 15.58 25.14
CA VAL A 261 -25.77 16.87 25.39
C VAL A 261 -26.63 16.85 26.66
N VAL A 262 -26.50 15.83 27.52
CA VAL A 262 -27.30 15.70 28.76
C VAL A 262 -27.22 16.92 29.68
N THR A 263 -26.12 17.66 29.66
CA THR A 263 -25.92 18.87 30.48
C THR A 263 -26.80 20.05 30.06
N GLN A 264 -27.39 20.00 28.87
CA GLN A 264 -28.30 21.02 28.35
C GLN A 264 -29.76 20.81 28.79
N VAL A 265 -30.07 19.64 29.37
CA VAL A 265 -31.44 19.26 29.76
C VAL A 265 -31.87 19.87 31.10
N PRO A 266 -31.03 19.94 32.16
CA PRO A 266 -31.42 20.58 33.42
C PRO A 266 -31.88 22.04 33.23
N GLY A 267 -32.95 22.42 33.93
CA GLY A 267 -33.60 23.73 33.83
C GLY A 267 -34.73 23.81 32.79
N LYS A 268 -34.83 22.83 31.88
CA LYS A 268 -35.96 22.70 30.94
C LYS A 268 -37.22 22.22 31.65
N VAL A 269 -38.39 22.58 31.10
CA VAL A 269 -39.70 22.21 31.68
C VAL A 269 -40.39 21.18 30.81
N THR A 270 -40.90 20.09 31.39
CA THR A 270 -41.59 19.05 30.62
C THR A 270 -42.89 19.55 29.99
N THR A 271 -43.10 19.29 28.71
CA THR A 271 -44.32 19.67 27.96
C THR A 271 -45.44 18.63 28.09
N ARG A 272 -45.10 17.42 28.54
CA ARG A 272 -46.01 16.30 28.82
C ARG A 272 -45.50 15.45 30.00
N ASN A 273 -46.29 14.46 30.41
CA ASN A 273 -45.84 13.43 31.34
C ASN A 273 -44.80 12.51 30.66
N ILE A 274 -43.71 12.19 31.37
CA ILE A 274 -42.64 11.25 30.96
C ILE A 274 -42.47 10.22 32.08
N LEU A 275 -42.49 8.92 31.76
CA LEU A 275 -42.38 7.87 32.77
C LEU A 275 -40.91 7.48 33.02
N ALA A 276 -40.64 6.91 34.20
CA ALA A 276 -39.32 6.38 34.53
C ALA A 276 -38.84 5.37 33.47
N GLY A 277 -37.63 5.57 32.96
CA GLY A 277 -37.03 4.73 31.93
C GLY A 277 -37.39 5.13 30.50
N ASP A 278 -38.34 6.03 30.27
CA ASP A 278 -38.61 6.58 28.93
C ASP A 278 -37.42 7.38 28.41
N ILE A 279 -37.27 7.40 27.09
CA ILE A 279 -36.38 8.36 26.43
C ILE A 279 -36.92 9.78 26.61
N ILE A 280 -36.02 10.75 26.69
CA ILE A 280 -36.37 12.17 26.64
C ILE A 280 -35.95 12.68 25.26
N THR A 281 -36.87 13.34 24.56
CA THR A 281 -36.65 14.02 23.29
C THR A 281 -36.67 15.53 23.49
N TRP A 282 -36.21 16.32 22.50
CA TRP A 282 -36.29 17.78 22.60
C TRP A 282 -37.73 18.31 22.57
N GLU A 283 -38.66 17.58 21.94
CA GLU A 283 -40.08 17.94 21.87
C GLU A 283 -40.77 17.79 23.24
N ASP A 284 -40.20 16.96 24.12
CA ASP A 284 -40.69 16.79 25.49
C ASP A 284 -40.37 17.99 26.39
N LEU A 285 -39.60 18.98 25.91
CA LEU A 285 -38.99 20.06 26.69
C LEU A 285 -39.36 21.45 26.17
N GLY A 286 -39.84 22.32 27.05
CA GLY A 286 -40.06 23.76 26.85
C GLY A 286 -38.85 24.61 27.22
#